data_AF-A0A401PYW0-F1
#
_entry.id   AF-A0A401PYW0-F1
#
_cell.length_a   1.000
_cell.length_b   1.000
_cell.length_c   1.000
_cell.angle_alpha   90.00
_cell.angle_beta   90.00
_cell.angle_gamma   90.00
#
_symmetry.space_group_name_H-M   'P 1'
#
loop_
_entity.id
_entity.type
_entity.pdbx_description
1 polymer ?
#
loop_
_entity_poly.entity_id
_entity_poly.type
_entity_poly.pdbx_seq_one_letter_code
_entity_poly.pdbx_strand_id
1 'polypeptide(L)'
;MALLQIKDGEYTTTIYRLTRDGRYGEAIHILSNELQKHSKSRAALSLLGYCYFQMQDFPNAAGCYEQLIQIHPEIDDYKLYHAQSLYKACMYTEAMKATFLIDNPVYQTKVLKLQAAIKYGEEDLSGAK
;
A
#
# COMPACT_ATOMS: atom_id res chain seq x y z
N MET A 1 -6.64 -27.52 7.02
CA MET A 1 -6.60 -26.35 6.13
C MET A 1 -5.70 -26.68 4.95
N ALA A 2 -6.26 -26.83 3.75
CA ALA A 2 -5.50 -27.18 2.56
C ALA A 2 -4.74 -25.93 2.06
N LEU A 3 -3.42 -25.97 2.12
CA LEU A 3 -2.56 -24.98 1.48
C LEU A 3 -2.82 -25.06 -0.03
N LEU A 4 -3.39 -24.00 -0.61
CA LEU A 4 -3.54 -23.87 -2.06
C LEU A 4 -2.14 -23.83 -2.68
N GLN A 5 -1.65 -25.00 -3.09
CA GLN A 5 -0.38 -25.14 -3.78
C GLN A 5 -0.59 -24.73 -5.24
N ILE A 6 -0.42 -23.43 -5.51
CA ILE A 6 -0.51 -22.89 -6.88
C ILE A 6 0.74 -23.32 -7.64
N LYS A 7 0.55 -23.87 -8.85
CA LYS A 7 1.63 -24.29 -9.73
C LYS A 7 2.44 -23.07 -10.20
N ASP A 8 3.75 -23.20 -10.26
CA ASP A 8 4.64 -22.23 -10.90
C ASP A 8 4.14 -21.93 -12.32
N GLY A 9 3.82 -20.66 -12.58
CA GLY A 9 3.23 -20.18 -13.83
C GLY A 9 1.74 -19.76 -13.78
N GLU A 10 0.95 -20.28 -12.84
CA GLU A 10 -0.47 -19.87 -12.66
C GLU A 10 -0.67 -18.85 -11.53
N TYR A 11 0.41 -18.54 -10.82
CA TYR A 11 0.43 -17.66 -9.65
C TYR A 11 -0.11 -16.26 -9.98
N THR A 12 0.46 -15.63 -11.00
CA THR A 12 0.08 -14.30 -11.47
C THR A 12 -1.39 -14.25 -11.89
N THR A 13 -1.84 -15.21 -12.71
CA THR A 13 -3.22 -15.30 -13.19
C THR A 13 -4.21 -15.49 -12.04
N THR A 14 -3.84 -16.31 -11.06
CA THR A 14 -4.68 -16.56 -9.89
C THR A 14 -4.85 -15.30 -9.05
N ILE A 15 -3.77 -14.58 -8.78
CA ILE A 15 -3.84 -13.33 -8.01
C ILE A 15 -4.66 -12.29 -8.75
N TYR A 16 -4.40 -12.04 -10.04
CA TYR A 16 -5.19 -11.08 -10.81
C TYR A 16 -6.67 -11.43 -10.82
N ARG A 17 -7.02 -12.72 -10.92
CA ARG A 17 -8.41 -13.16 -10.82
C ARG A 17 -8.99 -12.87 -9.43
N LEU A 18 -8.30 -13.24 -8.36
CA LEU A 18 -8.77 -13.01 -6.98
C LEU A 18 -8.95 -11.52 -6.69
N THR A 19 -8.00 -10.69 -7.10
CA THR A 19 -8.07 -9.23 -6.96
C THR A 19 -9.24 -8.64 -7.75
N ARG A 20 -9.49 -9.12 -8.98
CA ARG A 20 -10.63 -8.68 -9.80
C ARG A 20 -11.97 -9.11 -9.21
N ASP A 21 -12.02 -10.32 -8.64
CA ASP A 21 -13.23 -10.88 -8.04
C ASP A 21 -13.46 -10.34 -6.60
N GLY A 22 -12.62 -9.40 -6.12
CA GLY A 22 -12.74 -8.78 -4.80
C GLY A 22 -12.34 -9.70 -3.63
N ARG A 23 -11.76 -10.87 -3.91
CA ARG A 23 -11.35 -11.88 -2.93
C ARG A 23 -9.97 -11.55 -2.36
N TYR A 24 -9.84 -10.36 -1.78
CA TYR A 24 -8.56 -9.82 -1.31
C TYR A 24 -7.92 -10.65 -0.18
N GLY A 25 -8.71 -11.22 0.73
CA GLY A 25 -8.18 -12.03 1.83
C GLY A 25 -7.42 -13.29 1.36
N GLU A 26 -7.91 -13.95 0.31
CA GLU A 26 -7.22 -15.10 -0.28
C GLU A 26 -5.98 -14.67 -1.07
N ALA A 27 -6.07 -13.56 -1.80
CA ALA A 27 -4.91 -12.98 -2.48
C ALA A 27 -3.81 -12.64 -1.48
N ILE A 28 -4.15 -12.02 -0.34
CA ILE A 28 -3.22 -11.74 0.76
C ILE A 28 -2.55 -13.02 1.25
N HIS A 29 -3.32 -14.07 1.57
CA HIS A 29 -2.75 -15.33 2.05
C HIS A 29 -1.73 -15.94 1.07
N ILE A 30 -2.06 -15.93 -0.22
CA ILE A 30 -1.19 -16.44 -1.29
C ILE A 30 0.07 -15.57 -1.44
N LEU A 31 -0.07 -14.25 -1.39
CA LEU A 31 1.01 -13.28 -1.50
C LEU A 31 1.97 -13.32 -0.30
N SER A 32 1.44 -13.40 0.92
CA SER A 32 2.25 -13.54 2.13
C SER A 32 3.09 -14.81 2.12
N ASN A 33 2.52 -15.94 1.66
CA ASN A 33 3.26 -17.20 1.53
C ASN A 33 4.38 -17.12 0.47
N GLU A 34 4.20 -16.34 -0.59
CA GLU A 34 5.23 -16.14 -1.60
C GLU A 34 6.34 -15.23 -1.11
N LEU A 35 6.01 -14.15 -0.39
CA LEU A 35 7.01 -13.28 0.22
C LEU A 35 7.84 -14.01 1.29
N GLN A 36 7.32 -15.06 1.94
CA GLN A 36 8.15 -15.91 2.80
C GLN A 36 9.25 -16.65 2.03
N LYS A 37 9.02 -16.98 0.75
CA LYS A 37 10.02 -17.62 -0.12
C LYS A 37 10.91 -16.60 -0.82
N HIS A 38 10.34 -15.47 -1.23
CA HIS A 38 11.00 -14.39 -1.95
C HIS A 38 10.72 -13.05 -1.25
N SER A 39 11.48 -12.77 -0.19
CA SER A 39 11.23 -11.65 0.73
C SER A 39 11.26 -10.23 0.15
N LYS A 40 11.62 -10.05 -1.12
CA LYS A 40 11.74 -8.74 -1.77
C LYS A 40 11.13 -8.70 -3.17
N SER A 41 10.16 -9.56 -3.45
CA SER A 41 9.46 -9.54 -4.74
C SER A 41 8.64 -8.27 -4.91
N ARG A 42 9.08 -7.38 -5.82
CA ARG A 42 8.41 -6.09 -6.11
C ARG A 42 6.94 -6.29 -6.49
N ALA A 43 6.66 -7.27 -7.35
CA ALA A 43 5.30 -7.54 -7.80
C ALA A 43 4.41 -8.02 -6.64
N ALA A 44 4.93 -8.91 -5.80
CA ALA A 44 4.18 -9.43 -4.66
C ALA A 44 3.91 -8.35 -3.61
N LEU A 45 4.91 -7.54 -3.25
CA LEU A 45 4.73 -6.41 -2.34
C LEU A 45 3.70 -5.40 -2.87
N SER A 46 3.74 -5.09 -4.16
CA SER A 46 2.81 -4.13 -4.77
C SER A 46 1.36 -4.64 -4.78
N LEU A 47 1.16 -5.91 -5.12
CA LEU A 47 -0.17 -6.52 -5.10
C LEU A 47 -0.68 -6.72 -3.67
N LEU A 48 0.21 -7.04 -2.74
CA LEU A 48 -0.13 -7.23 -1.33
C LEU A 48 -0.55 -5.90 -0.69
N GLY A 49 0.21 -4.83 -0.91
CA GLY A 49 -0.14 -3.48 -0.47
C GLY A 49 -1.49 -3.02 -1.04
N TYR A 50 -1.76 -3.29 -2.31
CA TYR A 50 -3.07 -3.01 -2.92
C TYR A 50 -4.20 -3.80 -2.24
N CYS A 51 -4.02 -5.10 -2.00
CA CYS A 51 -5.04 -5.93 -1.35
C CYS A 51 -5.31 -5.47 0.09
N TYR A 52 -4.27 -5.13 0.85
CA TYR A 52 -4.44 -4.56 2.19
C TYR A 52 -5.20 -3.23 2.15
N PHE A 53 -4.87 -2.34 1.21
CA PHE A 53 -5.56 -1.07 1.04
C PHE A 53 -7.05 -1.25 0.73
N GLN A 54 -7.39 -2.19 -0.15
CA GLN A 54 -8.79 -2.51 -0.46
C GLN A 54 -9.54 -3.12 0.74
N MET A 55 -8.82 -3.84 1.60
CA MET A 55 -9.37 -4.38 2.85
C MET A 55 -9.42 -3.36 3.99
N GLN A 56 -9.04 -2.10 3.73
CA GLN A 56 -8.93 -1.03 4.73
C GLN A 56 -7.90 -1.32 5.83
N ASP A 57 -7.02 -2.29 5.61
CA ASP A 57 -5.86 -2.56 6.46
C ASP A 57 -4.72 -1.62 6.06
N PHE A 58 -4.95 -0.34 6.29
CA PHE A 58 -4.07 0.74 5.88
C PHE A 58 -2.67 0.68 6.52
N PRO A 59 -2.49 0.28 7.79
CA PRO A 59 -1.16 0.10 8.38
C PRO A 59 -0.32 -0.95 7.65
N ASN A 60 -0.90 -2.12 7.34
CA ASN A 60 -0.17 -3.16 6.61
C ASN A 60 0.10 -2.75 5.15
N ALA A 61 -0.83 -2.03 4.51
CA ALA A 61 -0.61 -1.43 3.20
C ALA A 61 0.57 -0.46 3.20
N ALA A 62 0.63 0.43 4.19
CA ALA A 62 1.73 1.39 4.35
C ALA A 62 3.07 0.68 4.50
N GLY A 63 3.15 -0.41 5.28
CA GLY A 63 4.36 -1.21 5.45
C GLY A 63 4.82 -1.90 4.15
N CYS A 64 3.89 -2.38 3.32
CA CYS A 64 4.23 -2.94 2.01
C CYS A 64 4.84 -1.89 1.08
N TYR A 65 4.24 -0.68 1.03
CA TYR A 65 4.76 0.41 0.21
C TYR A 65 6.08 0.98 0.75
N GLU A 66 6.29 0.98 2.08
CA GLU A 66 7.57 1.37 2.67
C GLU A 66 8.71 0.45 2.20
N GLN A 67 8.49 -0.88 2.22
CA GLN A 67 9.47 -1.83 1.69
C GLN A 67 9.73 -1.60 0.20
N LEU A 68 8.69 -1.28 -0.59
CA LEU A 68 8.85 -0.95 -2.00
C LEU A 68 9.69 0.31 -2.23
N ILE A 69 9.54 1.34 -1.39
CA ILE A 69 10.36 2.56 -1.45
C ILE A 69 11.83 2.24 -1.11
N GLN A 70 12.08 1.32 -0.18
CA GLN A 70 13.46 0.90 0.14
C GLN A 70 14.13 0.15 -1.02
N ILE A 71 13.35 -0.64 -1.78
CA ILE A 71 13.87 -1.44 -2.90
C ILE A 71 13.96 -0.59 -4.19
N HIS A 72 12.97 0.28 -4.41
CA HIS A 72 12.81 1.13 -5.60
C HIS A 72 12.51 2.60 -5.22
N PRO A 73 13.48 3.31 -4.65
CA PRO A 73 13.30 4.71 -4.21
C PRO A 73 13.04 5.69 -5.37
N GLU A 74 13.38 5.29 -6.60
CA GLU A 74 13.16 6.06 -7.83
C GLU A 74 11.69 6.12 -8.28
N ILE A 75 10.83 5.27 -7.72
CA ILE A 75 9.42 5.16 -8.12
C ILE A 75 8.53 5.96 -7.16
N ASP A 76 8.17 7.17 -7.57
CA ASP A 76 7.34 8.08 -6.76
C ASP A 76 5.92 7.57 -6.50
N ASP A 77 5.37 6.70 -7.36
CA ASP A 77 4.07 6.07 -7.13
C ASP A 77 4.02 5.34 -5.78
N TYR A 78 5.10 4.65 -5.39
CA TYR A 78 5.16 3.95 -4.11
C TYR A 78 5.18 4.90 -2.92
N LYS A 79 5.87 6.03 -3.04
CA LYS A 79 5.86 7.10 -2.03
C LYS A 79 4.46 7.70 -1.88
N LEU A 80 3.77 7.93 -2.99
CA LEU A 80 2.40 8.43 -2.96
C LEU A 80 1.45 7.42 -2.30
N TYR A 81 1.51 6.15 -2.66
CA TYR A 81 0.66 5.11 -2.07
C TYR A 81 0.95 4.90 -0.58
N HIS A 82 2.21 4.98 -0.17
CA HIS A 82 2.59 4.96 1.24
C HIS A 82 1.97 6.14 2.01
N ALA A 83 2.13 7.37 1.51
CA ALA A 83 1.56 8.56 2.14
C ALA A 83 0.02 8.51 2.22
N GLN A 84 -0.65 8.02 1.17
CA GLN A 84 -2.10 7.82 1.15
C GLN A 84 -2.56 6.75 2.15
N SER A 85 -1.79 5.66 2.29
CA SER A 85 -2.09 4.60 3.25
C SER A 85 -1.96 5.10 4.69
N LEU A 86 -0.89 5.85 5.00
CA LEU A 86 -0.71 6.49 6.30
C LEU A 86 -1.84 7.48 6.62
N TYR A 87 -2.26 8.29 5.65
CA TYR A 87 -3.40 9.20 5.81
C TYR A 87 -4.69 8.43 6.14
N LYS A 88 -4.97 7.35 5.41
CA LYS A 88 -6.15 6.50 5.67
C LYS A 88 -6.07 5.75 6.99
N ALA A 89 -4.87 5.48 7.51
CA ALA A 89 -4.62 4.95 8.84
C ALA A 89 -4.72 6.01 9.96
N CYS A 90 -5.11 7.26 9.65
CA CYS A 90 -5.11 8.39 10.58
C CYS A 90 -3.74 8.72 11.18
N MET A 91 -2.65 8.26 10.54
CA MET A 91 -1.27 8.57 10.92
C MET A 91 -0.84 9.88 10.24
N TYR A 92 -1.48 10.99 10.60
CA TYR A 92 -1.36 12.27 9.89
C TYR A 92 0.06 12.83 9.90
N THR A 93 0.77 12.71 11.02
CA THR A 93 2.14 13.20 11.16
C THR A 93 3.08 12.49 10.20
N GLU A 94 3.00 11.16 10.16
CA GLU A 94 3.80 10.31 9.29
C GLU A 94 3.40 10.49 7.83
N ALA A 95 2.09 10.57 7.53
CA ALA A 95 1.59 10.83 6.20
C ALA A 95 2.13 12.17 5.66
N MET A 96 2.09 13.23 6.46
CA MET A 96 2.62 14.54 6.09
C MET A 96 4.11 14.47 5.77
N LYS A 97 4.90 13.81 6.63
CA LYS A 97 6.34 13.59 6.39
C LYS A 97 6.58 12.85 5.09
N ALA A 98 5.82 11.78 4.82
CA ALA A 98 5.93 11.00 3.60
C ALA A 98 5.66 11.82 2.33
N THR A 99 4.74 12.81 2.39
CA THR A 99 4.50 13.68 1.23
C THR A 99 5.70 14.52 0.82
N PHE A 100 6.58 14.89 1.75
CA PHE A 100 7.78 15.67 1.47
C PHE A 100 8.90 14.86 0.82
N LEU A 101 8.76 13.53 0.72
CA LEU A 101 9.71 12.68 -0.01
C LEU A 101 9.42 12.63 -1.52
N ILE A 102 8.35 13.30 -1.97
CA ILE A 102 7.85 13.31 -3.34
C ILE A 102 8.18 14.67 -3.98
N ASP A 103 9.36 14.78 -4.56
CA ASP A 103 9.85 16.03 -5.16
C ASP A 103 9.50 16.18 -6.65
N ASN A 104 8.86 15.17 -7.24
CA ASN A 104 8.57 15.15 -8.67
C ASN A 104 7.41 16.09 -9.03
N PRO A 105 7.61 17.09 -9.91
CA PRO A 105 6.59 18.08 -10.28
C PRO A 105 5.28 17.48 -10.81
N VAL A 106 5.35 16.30 -11.45
CA VAL A 106 4.16 15.59 -11.95
C VAL A 106 3.17 15.25 -10.83
N TYR A 107 3.68 15.03 -9.61
CA TYR A 107 2.89 14.68 -8.45
C TYR A 107 2.46 15.88 -7.61
N GLN A 108 2.98 17.08 -7.88
CA GLN A 108 2.77 18.27 -7.06
C GLN A 108 1.29 18.52 -6.75
N THR A 109 0.41 18.41 -7.75
CA THR A 109 -1.04 18.60 -7.55
C THR A 109 -1.66 17.52 -6.65
N LYS A 110 -1.23 16.25 -6.79
CA LYS A 110 -1.72 15.14 -5.96
C LYS A 110 -1.23 15.28 -4.52
N VAL A 111 0.04 15.64 -4.35
CA VAL A 111 0.69 15.90 -3.05
C VAL A 111 -0.01 17.05 -2.33
N LEU A 112 -0.24 18.17 -3.00
CA LEU A 112 -0.89 19.34 -2.40
C LEU A 112 -2.31 19.00 -1.90
N LYS A 113 -3.08 18.25 -2.69
CA LYS A 113 -4.41 17.76 -2.29
C LYS A 113 -4.34 16.83 -1.08
N LEU A 114 -3.36 15.93 -1.04
CA LEU A 114 -3.17 15.03 0.09
C LEU A 114 -2.76 15.79 1.36
N GLN A 115 -1.86 16.76 1.28
CA GLN A 115 -1.46 17.60 2.40
C GLN A 115 -2.65 18.41 2.96
N ALA A 116 -3.50 18.96 2.10
CA ALA A 116 -4.72 19.64 2.53
C ALA A 116 -5.68 18.67 3.25
N ALA A 117 -5.86 17.46 2.74
CA ALA A 117 -6.70 16.44 3.35
C ALA A 117 -6.15 15.97 4.72
N ILE A 118 -4.84 15.84 4.85
CA ILE A 118 -4.15 15.51 6.11
C ILE A 118 -4.44 16.58 7.17
N LYS A 119 -4.22 17.86 6.85
CA LYS A 119 -4.48 18.97 7.77
C LYS A 119 -5.93 19.01 8.25
N TYR A 120 -6.87 18.86 7.31
CA TYR A 120 -8.29 18.82 7.64
C TYR A 120 -8.62 17.67 8.61
N GLY A 121 -8.08 16.47 8.37
CA GLY A 121 -8.29 15.32 9.26
C GLY A 121 -7.69 15.50 10.66
N GLU A 122 -6.55 16.17 10.76
CA GLU A 122 -5.87 16.46 12.04
C GLU A 122 -6.64 17.48 12.89
N GLU A 123 -7.20 18.51 12.25
CA GLU A 123 -8.03 19.54 12.91
C GLU A 123 -9.35 18.96 13.43
N ASP A 124 -10.02 18.10 12.65
CA ASP A 124 -11.29 17.45 13.04
C ASP A 124 -11.13 16.59 14.31
N LEU A 125 -10.06 15.80 14.38
CA LEU A 125 -9.73 15.03 15.58
C LEU A 125 -9.40 15.88 16.80
N SER A 126 -8.81 17.05 16.59
CA SER A 126 -8.47 17.97 17.68
C SER A 126 -9.72 18.65 18.25
N GLY A 127 -10.74 18.90 17.42
CA GLY A 127 -12.02 19.47 17.84
C GLY A 127 -13.00 18.47 18.48
N ALA A 128 -12.75 17.16 18.38
CA ALA A 128 -13.61 16.09 18.90
C ALA A 128 -13.35 15.68 20.36
N LYS A 129 -12.52 16.44 21.11
CA LYS A 129 -12.15 16.17 22.51
C LYS A 129 -12.98 16.96 23.53
#